data_AF-A0A837ADI0-F1
#
_entry.id   AF-A0A837ADI0-F1
#
_cell.length_a   1.000
_cell.length_b   1.000
_cell.length_c   1.000
_cell.angle_alpha   90.00
_cell.angle_beta   90.00
_cell.angle_gamma   90.00
#
_symmetry.space_group_name_H-M   'P 1'
#
loop_
_entity.id
_entity.type
_entity.pdbx_description
1 polymer ?
#
loop_
_entity_poly.entity_id
_entity_poly.type
_entity_poly.pdbx_seq_one_letter_code
_entity_poly.pdbx_strand_id
1 'polypeptide(L)'
;MDRKSIEELVEEKNSNYKPLANIKLEDEKTILINGHKYEIISNRNNCFNIDDFTASYNPIFSRYSFIVGDYGYGVLRLKGFSDDGSNTPLQNQFMAIQDYLYEYANMGADYFVLHNLEVKTKPNGSFNKRRGRRSSNKNNRHAFIKEKVTNEKPRVDKREHVTVTQSKGHGKRHFTIKQRTD
;
A
#
# COMPACT_ATOMS: atom_id res chain seq x y z
N MET A 1 -38.83 -17.07 1.92
CA MET A 1 -38.64 -15.81 1.17
C MET A 1 -38.96 -16.12 -0.27
N ASP A 2 -40.04 -15.55 -0.80
CA ASP A 2 -40.49 -15.78 -2.17
C ASP A 2 -39.75 -14.85 -3.13
N ARG A 3 -39.49 -15.27 -4.38
CA ARG A 3 -38.72 -14.45 -5.34
C ARG A 3 -39.32 -13.05 -5.54
N LYS A 4 -40.65 -12.95 -5.61
CA LYS A 4 -41.38 -11.68 -5.72
C LYS A 4 -41.08 -10.72 -4.56
N SER A 5 -41.03 -11.24 -3.33
CA SER A 5 -40.70 -10.43 -2.15
C SER A 5 -39.26 -9.93 -2.17
N ILE A 6 -38.33 -10.67 -2.80
CA ILE A 6 -36.93 -10.25 -2.95
C ILE A 6 -36.82 -9.17 -4.05
N GLU A 7 -37.52 -9.34 -5.16
CA GLU A 7 -37.56 -8.39 -6.27
C GLU A 7 -38.11 -7.02 -5.81
N GLU A 8 -39.24 -7.02 -5.09
CA GLU A 8 -39.83 -5.80 -4.52
C GLU A 8 -38.84 -5.05 -3.60
N LEU A 9 -38.15 -5.78 -2.70
CA LEU A 9 -37.16 -5.19 -1.80
C LEU A 9 -35.94 -4.63 -2.53
N VAL A 10 -35.54 -5.23 -3.65
CA VAL A 10 -34.45 -4.74 -4.50
C VAL A 10 -34.87 -3.46 -5.22
N GLU A 11 -36.08 -3.41 -5.77
CA GLU A 11 -36.63 -2.23 -6.45
C GLU A 11 -36.81 -1.04 -5.49
N GLU A 12 -37.31 -1.30 -4.27
CA GLU A 12 -37.40 -0.30 -3.21
C GLU A 12 -36.02 0.23 -2.80
N LYS A 13 -35.00 -0.63 -2.74
CA LYS A 13 -33.63 -0.18 -2.44
C LYS A 13 -33.03 0.65 -3.57
N ASN A 14 -33.25 0.24 -4.81
CA ASN A 14 -32.72 0.94 -5.98
C ASN A 14 -33.33 2.33 -6.13
N SER A 15 -34.63 2.49 -5.88
CA SER A 15 -35.31 3.79 -5.93
C SER A 15 -34.86 4.76 -4.84
N ASN A 16 -34.50 4.24 -3.66
CA ASN A 16 -33.97 5.05 -2.56
C ASN A 16 -32.47 5.36 -2.68
N TYR A 17 -31.77 4.79 -3.67
CA TYR A 17 -30.34 4.99 -3.82
C TYR A 17 -30.05 6.37 -4.42
N LYS A 18 -29.39 7.23 -3.64
CA LYS A 18 -28.90 8.52 -4.14
C LYS A 18 -27.48 8.34 -4.67
N PRO A 19 -27.19 8.71 -5.93
CA PRO A 19 -25.85 8.58 -6.49
C PRO A 19 -24.86 9.44 -5.68
N LEU A 20 -23.71 8.86 -5.36
CA LEU A 20 -22.66 9.52 -4.55
C LEU A 20 -21.79 10.48 -5.37
N ALA A 21 -21.88 10.41 -6.70
CA ALA A 21 -21.10 11.22 -7.63
C ALA A 21 -21.94 11.59 -8.84
N ASN A 22 -21.60 12.73 -9.44
CA ASN A 22 -22.15 13.17 -10.71
C ASN A 22 -21.30 12.58 -11.83
N ILE A 23 -21.83 11.58 -12.53
CA ILE A 23 -21.14 10.87 -13.62
C ILE A 23 -21.82 11.20 -14.94
N LYS A 24 -21.03 11.55 -15.95
CA LYS A 24 -21.52 11.89 -17.30
C LYS A 24 -20.62 11.25 -18.35
N LEU A 25 -21.22 10.70 -19.39
CA LEU A 25 -20.50 10.24 -20.57
C LEU A 25 -20.26 11.44 -21.49
N GLU A 26 -19.01 11.72 -21.87
CA GLU A 26 -18.69 12.73 -22.89
C GLU A 26 -18.59 12.08 -24.27
N ASP A 27 -17.78 11.02 -24.37
CA ASP A 27 -17.53 10.26 -25.60
C ASP A 27 -17.64 8.76 -25.33
N GLU A 28 -17.55 7.93 -26.37
CA GLU A 28 -17.56 6.46 -26.25
C GLU A 28 -16.48 5.89 -25.31
N LYS A 29 -15.35 6.61 -25.17
CA LYS A 29 -14.23 6.22 -24.29
C LYS A 29 -14.00 7.20 -23.14
N THR A 30 -14.72 8.32 -23.11
CA THR A 30 -14.42 9.43 -22.19
C THR A 30 -15.58 9.63 -21.22
N ILE A 31 -15.25 9.66 -19.93
CA ILE A 31 -16.23 9.85 -18.85
C ILE A 31 -15.77 10.99 -17.95
N LEU A 32 -16.73 11.82 -17.53
CA LEU A 32 -16.54 12.80 -16.48
C LEU A 32 -17.16 12.31 -15.18
N ILE A 33 -16.35 12.23 -14.12
CA ILE A 33 -16.81 11.91 -12.77
C ILE A 33 -16.48 13.09 -11.87
N ASN A 34 -17.49 13.78 -11.35
CA ASN A 34 -17.34 14.99 -10.54
C ASN A 34 -16.45 16.07 -11.20
N GLY A 35 -16.46 16.15 -12.53
CA GLY A 35 -15.64 17.09 -13.31
C GLY A 35 -14.23 16.59 -13.64
N HIS A 36 -13.83 15.44 -13.09
CA HIS A 36 -12.55 14.81 -13.42
C HIS A 36 -12.69 13.91 -14.65
N LYS A 37 -11.70 13.95 -15.54
CA LYS A 37 -11.71 13.20 -16.80
C LYS A 37 -11.13 11.79 -16.65
N TYR A 38 -11.90 10.81 -17.10
CA TYR A 38 -11.54 9.40 -17.13
C TYR A 38 -11.61 8.87 -18.56
N GLU A 39 -10.73 7.92 -18.87
CA GLU A 39 -10.68 7.24 -20.16
C GLU A 39 -10.83 5.73 -19.98
N ILE A 40 -11.68 5.10 -20.80
CA ILE A 40 -11.82 3.65 -20.89
C ILE A 40 -10.65 3.12 -21.74
N ILE A 41 -9.68 2.48 -21.09
CA ILE A 41 -8.50 1.89 -21.77
C ILE A 41 -8.82 0.49 -22.28
N SER A 42 -9.58 -0.29 -21.52
CA SER A 42 -9.94 -1.65 -21.86
C SER A 42 -11.41 -1.86 -21.58
N ASN A 43 -12.13 -2.46 -22.52
CA ASN A 43 -13.53 -2.81 -22.38
C ASN A 43 -13.76 -4.16 -23.05
N ARG A 44 -13.88 -5.20 -22.24
CA ARG A 44 -14.15 -6.55 -22.73
C ARG A 44 -15.64 -6.68 -23.00
N ASN A 45 -16.00 -7.13 -24.20
CA ASN A 45 -17.37 -7.34 -24.65
C ASN A 45 -18.27 -6.08 -24.57
N ASN A 46 -17.67 -4.88 -24.55
CA ASN A 46 -18.40 -3.61 -24.43
C ASN A 46 -19.37 -3.57 -23.23
N CYS A 47 -18.98 -4.16 -22.10
CA CYS A 47 -19.85 -4.33 -20.93
C CYS A 47 -20.00 -3.07 -20.07
N PHE A 48 -19.27 -2.00 -20.36
CA PHE A 48 -19.35 -0.77 -19.57
C PHE A 48 -20.76 -0.17 -19.61
N ASN A 49 -21.43 -0.15 -18.46
CA ASN A 49 -22.73 0.50 -18.27
C ASN A 49 -22.61 1.64 -17.25
N ILE A 50 -23.07 2.84 -17.64
CA ILE A 50 -23.01 4.04 -16.80
C ILE A 50 -23.89 3.94 -15.56
N ASP A 51 -25.05 3.27 -15.66
CA ASP A 51 -26.01 3.18 -14.55
C ASP A 51 -25.47 2.26 -13.45
N ASP A 52 -24.97 1.08 -13.84
CA ASP A 52 -24.34 0.13 -12.92
C ASP A 52 -23.11 0.74 -12.26
N PHE A 53 -22.30 1.45 -13.05
CA PHE A 53 -21.12 2.15 -12.55
C PHE A 53 -21.50 3.24 -11.55
N THR A 54 -22.51 4.05 -11.85
CA THR A 54 -22.99 5.12 -10.96
C THR A 54 -23.53 4.58 -9.65
N ALA A 55 -24.27 3.46 -9.69
CA ALA A 55 -24.78 2.80 -8.49
C ALA A 55 -23.65 2.22 -7.61
N SER A 56 -22.59 1.69 -8.23
CA SER A 56 -21.47 1.05 -7.53
C SER A 56 -20.35 2.02 -7.15
N TYR A 57 -20.31 3.21 -7.76
CA TYR A 57 -19.22 4.16 -7.60
C TYR A 57 -19.16 4.71 -6.18
N ASN A 58 -17.96 4.66 -5.60
CA ASN A 58 -17.65 5.27 -4.32
C ASN A 58 -16.60 6.38 -4.53
N PRO A 59 -16.79 7.60 -3.99
CA PRO A 59 -15.80 8.68 -4.08
C PRO A 59 -14.39 8.33 -3.60
N ILE A 60 -14.23 7.27 -2.78
CA ILE A 60 -12.93 6.75 -2.40
C ILE A 60 -12.08 6.30 -3.61
N PHE A 61 -12.71 5.96 -4.74
CA PHE A 61 -12.01 5.54 -5.94
C PHE A 61 -11.29 6.68 -6.66
N SER A 62 -11.69 7.95 -6.43
CA SER A 62 -11.03 9.12 -7.01
C SER A 62 -9.54 9.25 -6.63
N ARG A 63 -9.08 8.56 -5.57
CA ARG A 63 -7.66 8.55 -5.16
C ARG A 63 -6.76 7.66 -6.02
N TYR A 64 -7.36 6.78 -6.81
CA TYR A 64 -6.65 5.81 -7.63
C TYR A 64 -6.53 6.33 -9.06
N SER A 65 -5.43 5.96 -9.71
CA SER A 65 -5.17 6.28 -11.11
C SER A 65 -5.96 5.40 -12.04
N PHE A 66 -6.24 4.16 -11.64
CA PHE A 66 -7.01 3.20 -12.42
C PHE A 66 -8.15 2.63 -11.58
N ILE A 67 -9.28 2.39 -12.23
CA ILE A 67 -10.43 1.69 -11.66
C ILE A 67 -10.75 0.53 -12.58
N VAL A 68 -10.71 -0.69 -12.03
CA VAL A 68 -11.14 -1.90 -12.73
C VAL A 68 -12.56 -2.21 -12.28
N GLY A 69 -13.45 -2.34 -13.26
CA GLY A 69 -14.79 -2.85 -13.06
C GLY A 69 -14.91 -4.25 -13.61
N ASP A 70 -15.30 -5.23 -12.81
CA ASP A 70 -15.50 -6.61 -13.25
C ASP A 70 -16.88 -7.12 -12.81
N TYR A 71 -17.55 -7.87 -13.70
CA TYR A 71 -18.90 -8.37 -13.45
C TYR A 71 -18.84 -9.78 -12.82
N GLY A 72 -19.18 -9.86 -11.54
CA GLY A 72 -19.31 -11.12 -10.80
C GLY A 72 -20.78 -11.47 -10.61
N TYR A 73 -21.25 -12.56 -11.22
CA TYR A 73 -22.65 -13.01 -11.11
C TYR A 73 -23.69 -11.94 -11.50
N GLY A 74 -23.36 -11.10 -12.49
CA GLY A 74 -24.21 -10.00 -12.95
C GLY A 74 -24.14 -8.75 -12.09
N VAL A 75 -23.33 -8.73 -11.03
CA VAL A 75 -23.13 -7.55 -10.18
C VAL A 75 -21.77 -6.92 -10.49
N LEU A 76 -21.76 -5.60 -10.72
CA LEU A 76 -20.53 -4.85 -10.94
C LEU A 76 -19.72 -4.74 -9.64
N ARG A 77 -18.43 -5.02 -9.74
CA ARG A 77 -17.45 -4.86 -8.65
C ARG A 77 -16.39 -3.86 -9.09
N LEU A 78 -16.05 -2.93 -8.21
CA LEU A 78 -15.02 -1.92 -8.47
C LEU A 78 -13.79 -2.15 -7.59
N LYS A 79 -12.60 -2.09 -8.21
CA LYS A 79 -11.31 -2.19 -7.55
C LYS A 79 -10.41 -1.05 -8.05
N GLY A 80 -9.77 -0.33 -7.13
CA GLY A 80 -8.86 0.77 -7.44
C GLY A 80 -7.40 0.32 -7.47
N PHE A 81 -6.66 0.80 -8.47
CA PHE A 81 -5.24 0.57 -8.67
C PHE A 81 -4.51 1.89 -8.87
N SER A 82 -3.28 1.98 -8.36
CA SER A 82 -2.40 3.13 -8.56
C SER A 82 -1.39 2.83 -9.66
N ASP A 83 -0.71 3.87 -10.14
CA ASP A 83 0.41 3.67 -11.06
C ASP A 83 1.56 2.86 -10.45
N ASP A 84 2.35 2.30 -11.34
CA ASP A 84 3.54 1.53 -10.99
C ASP A 84 4.59 2.40 -10.28
N GLY A 85 5.19 1.85 -9.22
CA GLY A 85 6.17 2.56 -8.40
C GLY A 85 5.57 3.57 -7.41
N SER A 86 4.24 3.66 -7.32
CA SER A 86 3.56 4.40 -6.25
C SER A 86 3.78 3.75 -4.88
N ASN A 87 3.48 4.49 -3.81
CA ASN A 87 3.59 4.00 -2.43
C ASN A 87 2.39 3.11 -2.02
N THR A 88 1.90 2.29 -2.94
CA THR A 88 0.85 1.30 -2.70
C THR A 88 1.43 -0.12 -2.81
N PRO A 89 0.80 -1.12 -2.17
CA PRO A 89 1.20 -2.52 -2.34
C PRO A 89 1.24 -2.91 -3.82
N LEU A 90 2.19 -3.76 -4.21
CA LEU A 90 2.39 -4.17 -5.61
C LEU A 90 1.11 -4.74 -6.24
N GLN A 91 0.29 -5.45 -5.45
CA GLN A 91 -1.01 -6.01 -5.84
C GLN A 91 -2.07 -4.95 -6.21
N ASN A 92 -1.87 -3.70 -5.79
CA ASN A 92 -2.75 -2.56 -6.08
C ASN A 92 -2.11 -1.60 -7.09
N GLN A 93 -1.11 -2.04 -7.85
CA GLN A 93 -0.47 -1.26 -8.91
C GLN A 93 -0.98 -1.71 -10.29
N PHE A 94 -0.77 -0.88 -11.30
CA PHE A 94 -1.23 -1.13 -12.67
C PHE A 94 -0.76 -2.48 -13.21
N MET A 95 0.50 -2.88 -12.96
CA MET A 95 1.02 -4.18 -13.40
C MET A 95 0.21 -5.38 -12.87
N ALA A 96 -0.37 -5.26 -11.68
CA ALA A 96 -1.12 -6.34 -11.03
C ALA A 96 -2.58 -6.43 -11.46
N ILE A 97 -3.07 -5.53 -12.33
CA ILE A 97 -4.46 -5.57 -12.84
C ILE A 97 -4.71 -6.90 -13.55
N GLN A 98 -3.75 -7.36 -14.35
CA GLN A 98 -3.91 -8.59 -15.12
C GLN A 98 -3.97 -9.82 -14.21
N ASP A 99 -3.09 -9.88 -13.21
CA ASP A 99 -3.11 -10.94 -12.20
C ASP A 99 -4.42 -10.91 -11.40
N TYR A 100 -4.91 -9.72 -11.04
CA TYR A 100 -6.21 -9.56 -10.37
C TYR A 100 -7.36 -10.16 -11.19
N LEU A 101 -7.41 -9.89 -12.50
CA LEU A 101 -8.44 -10.42 -13.38
C LEU A 101 -8.35 -11.95 -13.49
N TYR A 102 -7.14 -12.53 -13.49
CA TYR A 102 -6.99 -13.99 -13.54
C TYR A 102 -7.29 -14.69 -12.21
N GLU A 103 -7.01 -14.05 -11.08
CA GLU A 103 -7.18 -14.66 -9.76
C GLU A 103 -8.58 -14.47 -9.17
N TYR A 104 -9.18 -13.29 -9.36
CA TYR A 104 -10.40 -12.89 -8.63
C TYR A 104 -11.62 -12.65 -9.52
N ALA A 105 -11.43 -12.38 -10.82
CA ALA A 105 -12.56 -12.29 -11.73
C ALA A 105 -13.07 -13.70 -12.08
N ASN A 106 -14.38 -13.83 -12.26
CA ASN A 106 -14.95 -15.10 -12.69
C ASN A 106 -14.42 -15.44 -14.10
N MET A 107 -14.23 -16.72 -14.39
CA MET A 107 -13.81 -17.13 -15.73
C MET A 107 -14.82 -16.65 -16.78
N GLY A 108 -14.33 -15.97 -17.81
CA GLY A 108 -15.18 -15.40 -18.84
C GLY A 108 -15.89 -14.10 -18.44
N ALA A 109 -15.66 -13.57 -17.23
CA ALA A 109 -16.30 -12.33 -16.78
C ALA A 109 -15.97 -11.14 -17.69
N ASP A 110 -16.99 -10.34 -17.95
CA ASP A 110 -16.82 -9.06 -18.60
C ASP A 110 -16.18 -8.07 -17.63
N TYR A 111 -15.29 -7.24 -18.15
CA TYR A 111 -14.59 -6.25 -17.34
C TYR A 111 -14.23 -5.02 -18.19
N PHE A 112 -14.02 -3.91 -17.50
CA PHE A 112 -13.47 -2.70 -18.08
C PHE A 112 -12.42 -2.08 -17.15
N VAL A 113 -11.55 -1.26 -17.73
CA VAL A 113 -10.51 -0.52 -17.02
C VAL A 113 -10.61 0.95 -17.38
N LEU A 114 -10.88 1.77 -16.36
CA LEU A 114 -10.88 3.22 -16.43
C LEU A 114 -9.55 3.77 -15.93
N HIS A 115 -9.06 4.81 -16.58
CA HIS A 115 -7.88 5.57 -16.21
C HIS A 115 -8.25 7.01 -15.91
N ASN A 116 -7.87 7.46 -14.72
CA ASN A 116 -8.07 8.80 -14.24
C ASN A 116 -6.93 9.71 -14.71
N LEU A 117 -7.22 10.65 -15.60
CA LEU A 117 -6.22 11.54 -16.19
C LEU A 117 -5.73 12.63 -15.24
N GLU A 118 -6.44 12.89 -14.14
CA GLU A 118 -6.08 13.95 -13.20
C GLU A 118 -5.10 13.52 -12.11
N VAL A 119 -4.99 12.22 -11.84
CA VAL A 119 -4.08 11.72 -10.81
C VAL A 119 -2.65 11.82 -11.32
N LYS A 120 -2.01 12.95 -11.04
CA LYS A 120 -0.60 13.14 -11.29
C LYS A 120 0.18 12.25 -10.33
N THR A 121 0.74 11.16 -10.86
CA THR A 121 1.83 10.49 -10.17
C THR A 121 2.92 11.49 -9.91
N LYS A 122 3.46 11.49 -8.69
CA LYS A 122 4.75 12.13 -8.47
C LYS A 122 5.69 11.42 -9.45
N PRO A 123 6.32 12.13 -10.41
CA PRO A 123 7.28 11.49 -11.29
C PRO A 123 8.27 10.81 -10.37
N ASN A 124 8.49 9.51 -10.59
CA ASN A 124 9.42 8.70 -9.82
C ASN A 124 10.71 9.50 -9.67
N GLY A 125 10.85 10.18 -8.52
CA GLY A 125 11.98 11.00 -8.21
C GLY A 125 13.12 10.03 -8.22
N SER A 126 13.89 10.08 -9.31
CA SER A 126 14.90 9.11 -9.69
C SER A 126 15.41 8.36 -8.47
N PHE A 127 15.20 7.04 -8.42
CA PHE A 127 15.91 6.14 -7.52
C PHE A 127 17.44 6.13 -7.81
N ASN A 128 18.00 7.21 -8.37
CA ASN A 128 19.33 7.71 -8.06
C ASN A 128 19.43 8.14 -6.58
N LYS A 129 19.12 7.19 -5.69
CA LYS A 129 19.93 6.98 -4.50
C LYS A 129 21.28 6.46 -5.00
N ARG A 130 22.01 7.33 -5.71
CA ARG A 130 23.44 7.45 -5.51
C ARG A 130 23.53 7.72 -4.02
N ARG A 131 23.61 6.64 -3.24
CA ARG A 131 24.53 6.58 -2.12
C ARG A 131 25.85 7.01 -2.75
N GLY A 132 26.04 8.32 -2.85
CA GLY A 132 27.36 8.88 -2.81
C GLY A 132 27.93 8.22 -1.57
N ARG A 133 28.76 7.21 -1.79
CA ARG A 133 29.79 6.86 -0.85
C ARG A 133 30.45 8.21 -0.63
N ARG A 134 30.00 8.92 0.41
CA ARG A 134 30.82 9.91 1.07
C ARG A 134 31.99 9.07 1.50
N SER A 135 32.99 9.02 0.64
CA SER A 135 34.35 8.72 1.02
C SER A 135 34.61 9.72 2.12
N SER A 136 34.32 9.30 3.35
CA SER A 136 34.75 9.98 4.54
C SER A 136 36.25 9.77 4.52
N ASN A 137 36.95 10.64 3.80
CA ASN A 137 38.36 10.84 4.02
C ASN A 137 38.44 11.55 5.37
N LYS A 138 38.28 10.76 6.43
CA LYS A 138 38.37 11.19 7.80
C LYS A 138 39.85 11.37 8.08
N ASN A 139 40.40 12.48 7.60
CA ASN A 139 41.66 13.00 8.08
C ASN A 139 41.46 13.32 9.56
N ASN A 140 41.75 12.33 10.41
CA ASN A 140 41.88 12.48 11.86
C ASN A 140 43.08 13.40 12.13
N ARG A 141 42.85 14.72 12.03
CA ARG A 141 43.67 15.72 12.71
C ARG A 141 42.89 16.21 13.92
N HIS A 142 42.71 15.32 14.91
CA HIS A 142 42.50 15.77 16.27
C HIS A 142 43.86 15.74 16.96
N ALA A 143 44.30 16.92 17.40
CA ALA A 143 45.49 17.11 18.21
C ALA A 143 45.38 16.23 19.46
N PHE A 144 46.24 15.22 19.55
CA PHE A 144 46.40 14.45 20.77
C PHE A 144 47.18 15.30 21.76
N ILE A 145 46.47 16.07 22.59
CA ILE A 145 47.06 16.59 23.83
C ILE A 145 47.19 15.39 24.76
N LYS A 146 48.43 15.02 25.04
CA LYS A 146 48.79 13.93 25.95
C LYS A 146 48.55 14.39 27.39
N GLU A 147 47.29 14.46 27.81
CA GLU A 147 46.99 14.54 29.24
C GLU A 147 47.39 13.20 29.87
N LYS A 148 48.39 13.28 30.74
CA LYS A 148 48.95 12.15 31.48
C LYS A 148 47.93 11.73 32.54
N VAL A 149 46.94 10.93 32.15
CA VAL A 149 46.01 10.32 33.10
C VAL A 149 46.81 9.34 33.95
N THR A 150 46.91 9.60 35.25
CA THR A 150 47.54 8.70 36.21
C THR A 150 46.81 7.35 36.22
N ASN A 151 47.55 6.25 36.37
CA ASN A 151 47.03 4.88 36.39
C ASN A 151 46.32 4.53 37.72
N GLU A 152 45.56 5.46 38.29
CA GLU A 152 44.80 5.18 39.50
C GLU A 152 43.32 5.03 39.15
N LYS A 153 42.90 3.76 39.03
CA LYS A 153 41.48 3.41 38.95
C LYS A 153 40.83 3.78 40.27
N PRO A 154 39.68 4.50 40.29
CA PRO A 154 38.93 4.68 41.53
C PRO A 154 38.50 3.30 42.04
N ARG A 155 38.71 3.04 43.33
CA ARG A 155 38.26 1.80 43.98
C ARG A 155 36.73 1.80 43.94
N VAL A 156 36.17 0.96 43.08
CA VAL A 156 34.73 0.69 43.09
C VAL A 156 34.45 -0.23 44.27
N ASP A 157 33.63 0.23 45.22
CA ASP A 157 33.19 -0.59 46.34
C ASP A 157 32.52 -1.86 45.79
N LYS A 158 33.12 -3.01 46.12
CA LYS A 158 32.58 -4.32 45.73
C LYS A 158 31.29 -4.50 46.51
N ARG A 159 30.18 -4.71 45.79
CA ARG A 159 28.93 -5.16 46.43
C ARG A 159 29.20 -6.53 47.06
N GLU A 160 29.13 -6.61 48.38
CA GLU A 160 29.20 -7.88 49.11
C GLU A 160 28.00 -8.76 48.73
N HIS A 161 28.17 -10.09 48.80
CA HIS A 161 27.15 -11.12 48.50
C HIS A 161 26.68 -11.23 47.03
N VAL A 162 27.61 -11.14 46.06
CA VAL A 162 27.31 -11.44 44.65
C VAL A 162 28.26 -12.50 44.09
N THR A 163 27.73 -13.68 43.77
CA THR A 163 28.44 -14.72 43.04
C THR A 163 28.21 -14.54 41.53
N VAL A 164 29.30 -14.57 40.76
CA VAL A 164 29.28 -14.39 39.30
C VAL A 164 29.85 -15.65 38.66
N THR A 165 29.00 -16.42 37.99
CA THR A 165 29.41 -17.61 37.22
C THR A 165 29.30 -17.31 35.73
N GLN A 166 30.40 -17.55 35.01
CA GLN A 166 30.45 -17.47 33.54
C GLN A 166 30.18 -18.86 32.96
N SER A 167 29.27 -18.95 31.98
CA SER A 167 28.97 -20.22 31.32
C SER A 167 30.11 -20.61 30.37
N LYS A 168 30.65 -21.83 30.52
CA LYS A 168 31.71 -22.39 29.66
C LYS A 168 31.14 -22.98 28.36
N GLY A 169 30.29 -22.23 27.65
CA GLY A 169 29.71 -22.66 26.37
C GLY A 169 30.58 -22.24 25.17
N HIS A 170 30.94 -23.18 24.30
CA HIS A 170 31.56 -22.86 23.00
C HIS A 170 30.50 -22.35 22.02
N GLY A 171 30.18 -21.06 22.08
CA GLY A 171 29.28 -20.37 21.15
C GLY A 171 29.44 -18.85 21.19
N LYS A 172 29.10 -18.15 20.10
CA LYS A 172 29.34 -16.70 19.92
C LYS A 172 28.52 -15.78 20.85
N ARG A 173 27.74 -16.31 21.79
CA ARG A 173 26.95 -15.52 22.75
C ARG A 173 27.28 -16.00 24.15
N HIS A 174 28.11 -15.23 24.86
CA HIS A 174 28.36 -15.43 26.29
C HIS A 174 27.36 -14.60 27.09
N PHE A 175 26.91 -15.13 28.22
CA PHE A 175 26.10 -14.39 29.19
C PHE A 175 26.63 -14.64 30.59
N THR A 176 26.53 -13.63 31.43
CA THR A 176 27.04 -13.64 32.80
C THR A 176 25.86 -13.59 33.75
N ILE A 177 25.69 -14.65 34.56
CA ILE A 177 24.63 -14.72 35.55
C ILE A 177 25.17 -14.16 36.86
N LYS A 178 24.46 -13.22 37.47
CA LYS A 178 24.75 -12.69 38.80
C LYS A 178 23.61 -13.05 39.72
N GLN A 179 23.88 -13.85 40.74
CA GLN A 179 22.91 -14.16 41.79
C GLN A 179 23.30 -13.41 43.06
N ARG A 180 22.31 -12.88 43.76
CA ARG A 180 22.49 -12.35 45.11
C ARG A 180 22.24 -13.50 46.08
N THR A 181 23.16 -13.72 46.99
CA THR A 181 22.97 -14.62 48.12
C THR A 181 22.48 -13.78 49.29
N ASP A 182 21.51 -14.30 50.06
CA ASP A 182 21.05 -13.67 51.29
C ASP A 182 22.16 -13.59 52.36
#